data_AF-A0A2A2WIT4-F1
#
_entry.id   AF-A0A2A2WIT4-F1
#
_cell.length_a   1.000
_cell.length_b   1.000
_cell.length_c   1.000
_cell.angle_alpha   90.00
_cell.angle_beta   90.00
_cell.angle_gamma   90.00
#
_symmetry.space_group_name_H-M   'P 1'
#
loop_
_entity.id
_entity.type
_entity.pdbx_description
1 polymer ?
#
loop_
_entity_poly.entity_id
_entity_poly.type
_entity_poly.pdbx_seq_one_letter_code
_entity_poly.pdbx_strand_id
1 'polypeptide(L)'
;MQSSSRPRRLISWLIVYVAAIGITSSIYFNLRLFDLRRQRAQLAEEVGLLKVTDPKRVHLSHVPVRPDEIPPGVEAAHVWKYRIYLPAGYGPSFVTGRRAVSADSPHSDGGRDSSWGGKEQDPVETVLTIALIKQASGWTFSQIRGGSSTSSTVSEDLPLDSLDQLVIESAVTAETPSQSFSVDEPICLLRLRSRQPVESQEGETTLYPGIVTYMVESDQRDAFEQWAQGKTDRMPEVQR
;
A
#
# COMPACT_ATOMS: atom_id res chain seq x y z
N MET A 1 74.13 -32.67 23.40
CA MET A 1 73.42 -31.37 23.31
C MET A 1 72.46 -31.40 22.13
N GLN A 2 71.19 -31.76 22.35
CA GLN A 2 70.12 -31.56 21.35
C GLN A 2 69.17 -30.51 21.89
N SER A 3 69.26 -29.30 21.33
CA SER A 3 68.40 -28.17 21.64
C SER A 3 67.04 -28.37 20.97
N SER A 4 66.05 -28.78 21.76
CA SER A 4 64.66 -28.94 21.33
C SER A 4 63.94 -27.59 21.30
N SER A 5 64.21 -26.78 20.27
CA SER A 5 63.55 -25.46 20.05
C SER A 5 62.54 -25.45 18.90
N ARG A 6 62.14 -26.62 18.38
CA ARG A 6 61.23 -26.77 17.23
C ARG A 6 59.71 -26.59 17.52
N PRO A 7 59.13 -26.89 18.70
CA PRO A 7 57.67 -26.85 18.86
C PRO A 7 57.11 -25.42 18.91
N ARG A 8 57.88 -24.43 19.40
CA ARG A 8 57.41 -23.04 19.54
C ARG A 8 57.16 -22.36 18.20
N ARG A 9 58.00 -22.60 17.19
CA ARG A 9 57.83 -21.99 15.86
C ARG A 9 56.57 -22.49 15.16
N LEU A 10 56.30 -23.80 15.24
CA LEU A 10 55.09 -24.40 14.65
C LEU A 10 53.80 -23.86 15.28
N ILE A 11 53.77 -23.74 16.61
CA ILE A 11 52.63 -23.17 17.34
C ILE A 11 52.42 -21.70 16.95
N SER A 12 53.48 -20.90 16.84
CA SER A 12 53.38 -19.51 16.39
C SER A 12 52.82 -19.38 14.97
N TRP A 13 53.27 -20.22 14.03
CA TRP A 13 52.72 -20.23 12.66
C TRP A 13 51.24 -20.62 12.62
N LEU A 14 50.83 -21.58 13.45
CA LEU A 14 49.44 -22.03 13.53
C LEU A 14 48.52 -20.94 14.10
N ILE A 15 48.97 -20.21 15.12
CA ILE A 15 48.26 -19.04 15.67
C ILE A 15 48.12 -17.93 14.62
N VAL A 16 49.18 -17.64 13.86
CA VAL A 16 49.14 -16.65 12.78
C VAL A 16 48.16 -17.06 11.69
N TYR A 17 48.12 -18.34 11.31
CA TYR A 17 47.16 -18.86 10.34
C TYR A 17 45.72 -18.72 10.83
N VAL A 18 45.44 -19.12 12.08
CA VAL A 18 44.09 -18.99 12.67
C VAL A 18 43.67 -17.53 12.76
N ALA A 19 44.58 -16.63 13.17
CA ALA A 19 44.31 -15.20 13.20
C ALA A 19 44.05 -14.62 11.81
N ALA A 20 44.84 -15.00 10.80
CA ALA A 20 44.65 -14.57 9.42
C ALA A 20 43.31 -15.04 8.85
N ILE A 21 42.93 -16.31 9.08
CA ILE A 21 41.62 -16.84 8.68
C ILE A 21 40.51 -16.06 9.38
N GLY A 22 40.61 -15.84 10.70
CA GLY A 22 39.62 -15.10 11.47
C GLY A 22 39.42 -13.65 10.97
N ILE A 23 40.51 -12.95 10.67
CA ILE A 23 40.47 -11.59 10.11
C ILE A 23 39.83 -11.61 8.72
N THR A 24 40.24 -12.55 7.86
CA THR A 24 39.74 -12.62 6.47
C THR A 24 38.25 -12.98 6.44
N SER A 25 37.81 -13.93 7.28
CA SER A 25 36.39 -14.24 7.46
C SER A 25 35.61 -13.04 8.01
N SER A 26 36.13 -12.34 9.01
CA SER A 26 35.48 -11.15 9.57
C SER A 26 35.30 -10.03 8.53
N ILE A 27 36.32 -9.76 7.71
CA ILE A 27 36.24 -8.80 6.60
C ILE A 27 35.18 -9.25 5.59
N TYR A 28 35.21 -10.52 5.18
CA TYR A 28 34.24 -11.08 4.23
C TYR A 28 32.80 -10.97 4.75
N PHE A 29 32.55 -11.32 6.02
CA PHE A 29 31.22 -11.21 6.62
C PHE A 29 30.76 -9.76 6.76
N ASN A 30 31.64 -8.82 7.11
CA ASN A 30 31.28 -7.41 7.18
C ASN A 30 30.95 -6.82 5.82
N LEU A 31 31.72 -7.14 4.78
CA LEU A 31 31.41 -6.73 3.40
C LEU A 31 30.07 -7.30 2.95
N ARG A 32 29.83 -8.60 3.19
CA ARG A 32 28.55 -9.24 2.87
C ARG A 32 27.38 -8.63 3.63
N LEU A 33 27.57 -8.27 4.90
CA LEU A 33 26.56 -7.59 5.70
C LEU A 33 26.27 -6.17 5.19
N PHE A 34 27.30 -5.45 4.76
CA PHE A 34 27.16 -4.13 4.15
C PHE A 34 26.39 -4.20 2.83
N ASP A 35 26.73 -5.15 1.95
CA ASP A 35 26.04 -5.35 0.69
C ASP A 35 24.57 -5.75 0.90
N LEU A 36 24.28 -6.64 1.85
CA LEU A 36 22.90 -7.00 2.20
C LEU A 36 22.12 -5.81 2.76
N ARG A 37 22.75 -4.95 3.56
CA ARG A 37 22.11 -3.72 4.06
C ARG A 37 21.85 -2.72 2.93
N ARG A 38 22.78 -2.59 1.98
CA ARG A 38 22.65 -1.72 0.81
C ARG A 38 21.54 -2.22 -0.12
N GLN A 39 21.51 -3.51 -0.42
CA GLN A 39 20.44 -4.15 -1.18
C GLN A 39 19.09 -3.99 -0.48
N ARG A 40 19.04 -4.17 0.85
CA ARG A 40 17.82 -3.94 1.62
C ARG A 40 17.37 -2.48 1.56
N ALA A 41 18.29 -1.52 1.62
CA ALA A 41 17.97 -0.10 1.50
C ALA A 41 17.44 0.25 0.10
N GLN A 42 18.06 -0.28 -0.95
CA GLN A 42 17.62 -0.10 -2.34
C GLN A 42 16.26 -0.75 -2.59
N LEU A 43 16.03 -1.97 -2.11
CA LEU A 43 14.73 -2.65 -2.19
C LEU A 43 13.66 -1.93 -1.36
N ALA A 44 14.01 -1.34 -0.23
CA ALA A 44 13.09 -0.53 0.56
C ALA A 44 12.71 0.79 -0.14
N GLU A 45 13.65 1.38 -0.87
CA GLU A 45 13.41 2.56 -1.69
C GLU A 45 12.56 2.22 -2.93
N GLU A 46 12.75 1.03 -3.50
CA GLU A 46 12.04 0.53 -4.68
C GLU A 46 10.62 0.05 -4.41
N VAL A 47 10.40 -0.60 -3.26
CA VAL A 47 9.15 -1.31 -2.96
C VAL A 47 8.36 -0.62 -1.85
N GLY A 48 8.87 0.51 -1.33
CA GLY A 48 8.36 1.15 -0.12
C GLY A 48 8.76 0.38 1.14
N LEU A 49 9.23 1.11 2.16
CA LEU A 49 9.61 0.50 3.44
C LEU A 49 8.35 0.18 4.25
N LEU A 50 7.91 -1.08 4.19
CA LEU A 50 6.84 -1.58 5.07
C LEU A 50 7.44 -1.96 6.42
N LYS A 51 7.23 -1.10 7.43
CA LYS A 51 7.67 -1.38 8.80
C LYS A 51 6.52 -1.96 9.62
N VAL A 52 6.46 -3.29 9.71
CA VAL A 52 5.51 -3.99 10.58
C VAL A 52 5.99 -3.88 12.03
N THR A 53 5.39 -2.98 12.80
CA THR A 53 5.69 -2.81 14.23
C THR A 53 4.85 -3.70 15.13
N ASP A 54 3.62 -3.99 14.71
CA ASP A 54 2.68 -4.87 15.40
C ASP A 54 2.08 -5.88 14.40
N PRO A 55 2.41 -7.17 14.47
CA PRO A 55 1.95 -8.17 13.51
C PRO A 55 0.44 -8.47 13.61
N LYS A 56 -0.28 -7.91 14.59
CA LYS A 56 -1.74 -8.05 14.72
C LYS A 56 -2.52 -6.95 14.00
N ARG A 57 -1.83 -6.00 13.40
CA ARG A 57 -2.40 -4.81 12.76
C ARG A 57 -2.20 -4.88 11.26
N VAL A 58 -3.07 -4.20 10.53
CA VAL A 58 -2.87 -3.97 9.10
C VAL A 58 -1.81 -2.87 8.95
N HIS A 59 -0.82 -3.04 8.08
CA HIS A 59 0.15 -1.98 7.78
C HIS A 59 0.10 -1.63 6.31
N LEU A 60 0.03 -0.34 6.01
CA LEU A 60 0.10 0.17 4.64
C LEU A 60 1.38 0.98 4.50
N SER A 61 2.02 0.86 3.34
CA SER A 61 3.08 1.78 2.93
C SER A 61 2.88 2.25 1.51
N HIS A 62 3.20 3.52 1.27
CA HIS A 62 3.24 4.10 -0.06
C HIS A 62 4.40 3.49 -0.85
N VAL A 63 4.12 3.06 -2.08
CA VAL A 63 5.12 2.59 -3.02
C VAL A 63 5.30 3.65 -4.10
N PRO A 64 6.51 4.21 -4.27
CA PRO A 64 6.77 5.17 -5.34
C PRO A 64 6.45 4.56 -6.71
N VAL A 65 5.72 5.29 -7.54
CA VAL A 65 5.50 4.94 -8.95
C VAL A 65 6.57 5.64 -9.76
N ARG A 66 7.42 4.85 -10.44
CA ARG A 66 8.45 5.42 -11.30
C ARG A 66 7.85 5.78 -12.68
N PRO A 67 8.33 6.85 -13.34
CA PRO A 67 7.80 7.27 -14.64
C PRO A 67 7.86 6.19 -15.73
N ASP A 68 8.81 5.26 -15.64
CA ASP A 68 8.98 4.12 -16.55
C ASP A 68 7.98 2.96 -16.31
N GLU A 69 7.20 3.00 -15.22
CA GLU A 69 6.14 2.01 -14.96
C GLU A 69 4.85 2.28 -15.78
N ILE A 70 4.71 3.45 -16.41
CA ILE A 70 3.56 3.77 -17.27
C ILE A 70 3.83 3.21 -18.68
N PRO A 71 3.02 2.24 -19.18
CA PRO A 71 3.27 1.61 -20.46
C PRO A 71 3.26 2.61 -21.64
N PRO A 72 4.08 2.38 -22.68
CA PRO A 72 4.02 3.18 -23.89
C PRO A 72 2.64 3.06 -24.55
N GLY A 73 2.07 4.19 -24.97
CA GLY A 73 0.73 4.27 -25.58
C GLY A 73 -0.39 4.72 -24.64
N VAL A 74 -0.10 4.94 -23.35
CA VAL A 74 -1.02 5.61 -22.43
C VAL A 74 -0.85 7.13 -22.56
N GLU A 75 -1.93 7.85 -22.90
CA GLU A 75 -1.87 9.32 -23.08
C GLU A 75 -1.58 10.04 -21.77
N ALA A 76 -2.21 9.59 -20.68
CA ALA A 76 -1.98 10.07 -19.32
C ALA A 76 -2.42 8.99 -18.32
N ALA A 77 -1.73 8.90 -17.19
CA ALA A 77 -2.16 8.07 -16.08
C ALA A 77 -1.82 8.68 -14.73
N HIS A 78 -2.72 8.47 -13.77
CA HIS A 78 -2.49 8.76 -12.35
C HIS A 78 -2.50 7.44 -11.60
N VAL A 79 -1.44 7.14 -10.85
CA VAL A 79 -1.24 5.82 -10.25
C VAL A 79 -0.92 5.98 -8.77
N TRP A 80 -1.63 5.22 -7.94
CA TRP A 80 -1.37 5.06 -6.51
C TRP A 80 -1.06 3.59 -6.24
N LYS A 81 0.04 3.35 -5.55
CA LYS A 81 0.52 2.00 -5.27
C LYS A 81 0.77 1.86 -3.78
N TYR A 82 0.16 0.83 -3.21
CA TYR A 82 0.19 0.53 -1.79
C TYR A 82 0.75 -0.86 -1.60
N ARG A 83 1.70 -1.00 -0.67
CA ARG A 83 2.08 -2.30 -0.13
C ARG A 83 1.35 -2.48 1.19
N ILE A 84 0.70 -3.62 1.35
CA ILE A 84 -0.22 -3.89 2.45
C ILE A 84 0.23 -5.17 3.13
N TYR A 85 0.50 -5.09 4.43
CA TYR A 85 0.60 -6.25 5.31
C TYR A 85 -0.78 -6.53 5.92
N LEU A 86 -1.23 -7.76 5.74
CA LEU A 86 -2.45 -8.29 6.31
C LEU A 86 -2.09 -9.31 7.39
N PRO A 87 -2.56 -9.14 8.63
CA PRO A 87 -2.32 -10.12 9.68
C PRO A 87 -3.06 -11.43 9.36
N ALA A 88 -2.58 -12.53 9.96
CA ALA A 88 -3.23 -13.83 9.83
C ALA A 88 -4.72 -13.75 10.23
N GLY A 89 -5.58 -14.40 9.44
CA GLY A 89 -7.03 -14.40 9.63
C GLY A 89 -7.75 -13.15 9.11
N TYR A 90 -7.04 -12.15 8.57
CA TYR A 90 -7.68 -10.98 7.98
C TYR A 90 -8.21 -11.30 6.58
N GLY A 91 -9.51 -11.12 6.36
CA GLY A 91 -10.15 -11.29 5.05
C GLY A 91 -10.37 -9.93 4.39
N PRO A 92 -9.47 -9.44 3.52
CA PRO A 92 -9.59 -8.10 2.96
C PRO A 92 -10.80 -8.01 2.01
N SER A 93 -11.71 -7.10 2.29
CA SER A 93 -12.80 -6.72 1.39
C SER A 93 -12.58 -5.32 0.88
N PHE A 94 -12.49 -5.18 -0.44
CA PHE A 94 -12.32 -3.89 -1.10
C PHE A 94 -13.67 -3.41 -1.59
N VAL A 95 -14.01 -2.17 -1.26
CA VAL A 95 -15.26 -1.55 -1.69
C VAL A 95 -14.94 -0.24 -2.38
N THR A 96 -15.44 -0.09 -3.61
CA THR A 96 -15.18 1.08 -4.44
C THR A 96 -16.49 1.75 -4.80
N GLY A 97 -16.70 2.96 -4.30
CA GLY A 97 -17.79 3.85 -4.69
C GLY A 97 -17.32 4.79 -5.80
N ARG A 98 -18.20 5.11 -6.76
CA ARG A 98 -17.87 5.95 -7.92
C ARG A 98 -19.02 6.89 -8.25
N ARG A 99 -18.74 7.80 -9.19
CA ARG A 99 -19.63 8.83 -9.74
C ARG A 99 -19.87 9.94 -8.73
N ALA A 100 -20.59 9.72 -7.64
CA ALA A 100 -20.81 10.72 -6.60
C ALA A 100 -20.40 10.15 -5.24
N VAL A 101 -19.49 10.80 -4.52
CA VAL A 101 -18.92 10.33 -3.24
C VAL A 101 -19.02 11.40 -2.16
N SER A 102 -19.25 10.97 -0.92
CA SER A 102 -19.21 11.84 0.26
C SER A 102 -17.78 12.28 0.57
N ALA A 103 -17.64 13.44 1.23
CA ALA A 103 -16.34 13.97 1.61
C ALA A 103 -15.70 13.26 2.80
N ASP A 104 -16.50 12.66 3.68
CA ASP A 104 -16.08 12.20 5.01
C ASP A 104 -16.73 10.87 5.43
N SER A 105 -17.30 10.14 4.47
CA SER A 105 -17.90 8.82 4.68
C SER A 105 -17.76 7.93 3.43
N PRO A 106 -18.03 6.62 3.52
CA PRO A 106 -18.04 5.72 2.39
C PRO A 106 -19.32 5.82 1.56
N HIS A 107 -20.20 6.76 1.87
CA HIS A 107 -21.42 6.96 1.10
C HIS A 107 -21.08 7.37 -0.33
N SER A 108 -21.71 6.70 -1.29
CA SER A 108 -21.56 6.98 -2.71
C SER A 108 -22.85 6.66 -3.46
N ASP A 109 -23.12 7.42 -4.52
CA ASP A 109 -24.22 7.19 -5.45
C ASP A 109 -23.72 7.09 -6.90
N GLY A 110 -24.34 6.20 -7.68
CA GLY A 110 -24.08 6.08 -9.12
C GLY A 110 -23.10 4.99 -9.57
N GLY A 111 -22.63 4.13 -8.64
CA GLY A 111 -21.90 2.91 -8.97
C GLY A 111 -21.06 2.42 -7.79
N ARG A 112 -21.19 1.13 -7.44
CA ARG A 112 -20.45 0.53 -6.33
C ARG A 112 -20.05 -0.90 -6.68
N ASP A 113 -18.74 -1.16 -6.59
CA ASP A 113 -18.20 -2.50 -6.72
C ASP A 113 -17.63 -2.96 -5.39
N SER A 114 -17.73 -4.25 -5.12
CA SER A 114 -17.06 -4.85 -3.99
C SER A 114 -16.39 -6.14 -4.43
N SER A 115 -15.29 -6.46 -3.78
CA SER A 115 -14.52 -7.64 -4.11
C SER A 115 -13.81 -8.15 -2.87
N TRP A 116 -13.72 -9.48 -2.75
CA TRP A 116 -13.50 -10.11 -1.46
C TRP A 116 -12.32 -11.08 -1.55
N GLY A 117 -11.45 -11.04 -0.55
CA GLY A 117 -10.41 -12.03 -0.31
C GLY A 117 -10.84 -13.03 0.76
N GLY A 118 -10.34 -14.26 0.66
CA GLY A 118 -10.45 -15.23 1.75
C GLY A 118 -9.61 -14.81 2.96
N LYS A 119 -9.92 -15.39 4.12
CA LYS A 119 -9.06 -15.29 5.31
C LYS A 119 -7.89 -16.24 5.15
N GLU A 120 -6.69 -15.68 5.05
CA GLU A 120 -5.46 -16.47 4.96
C GLU A 120 -5.02 -16.94 6.35
N GLN A 121 -4.49 -18.16 6.45
CA GLN A 121 -4.03 -18.72 7.73
C GLN A 121 -2.72 -18.08 8.19
N ASP A 122 -1.89 -17.68 7.24
CA ASP A 122 -0.61 -17.01 7.47
C ASP A 122 -0.73 -15.51 7.17
N PRO A 123 0.10 -14.66 7.80
CA PRO A 123 0.15 -13.24 7.43
C PRO A 123 0.64 -13.09 5.99
N VAL A 124 0.02 -12.18 5.25
CA VAL A 124 0.31 -11.98 3.82
C VAL A 124 0.70 -10.54 3.55
N GLU A 125 1.69 -10.36 2.68
CA GLU A 125 1.98 -9.07 2.07
C GLU A 125 1.47 -9.05 0.62
N THR A 126 0.77 -7.98 0.26
CA THR A 126 0.24 -7.78 -1.09
C THR A 126 0.52 -6.37 -1.58
N VAL A 127 0.46 -6.19 -2.90
CA VAL A 127 0.54 -4.89 -3.54
C VAL A 127 -0.80 -4.59 -4.18
N LEU A 128 -1.34 -3.43 -3.86
CA LEU A 128 -2.52 -2.86 -4.46
C LEU A 128 -2.10 -1.69 -5.35
N THR A 129 -2.47 -1.74 -6.61
CA THR A 129 -2.30 -0.62 -7.55
C THR A 129 -3.68 -0.11 -7.93
N ILE A 130 -3.91 1.19 -7.75
CA ILE A 130 -5.07 1.92 -8.23
C ILE A 130 -4.58 2.87 -9.31
N ALA A 131 -5.19 2.84 -10.49
CA ALA A 131 -4.82 3.68 -11.61
C ALA A 131 -6.04 4.31 -12.28
N LEU A 132 -5.88 5.56 -12.69
CA LEU A 132 -6.75 6.25 -13.63
C LEU A 132 -5.98 6.37 -14.93
N ILE A 133 -6.52 5.81 -16.00
CA ILE A 133 -5.82 5.70 -17.28
C ILE A 133 -6.66 6.41 -18.33
N LYS A 134 -6.08 7.40 -19.01
CA LYS A 134 -6.72 8.08 -20.13
C LYS A 134 -6.63 7.21 -21.38
N GLN A 135 -7.80 6.96 -21.96
CA GLN A 135 -7.97 6.25 -23.23
C GLN A 135 -8.75 7.15 -24.20
N ALA A 136 -8.82 6.76 -25.48
CA ALA A 136 -9.51 7.55 -26.49
C ALA A 136 -10.98 7.84 -26.18
N SER A 137 -11.66 6.95 -25.46
CA SER A 137 -13.08 7.07 -25.07
C SER A 137 -13.30 7.71 -23.70
N GLY A 138 -12.24 8.20 -23.05
CA GLY A 138 -12.30 8.80 -21.71
C GLY A 138 -11.41 8.10 -20.69
N TRP A 139 -11.66 8.38 -19.42
CA TRP A 139 -10.86 7.85 -18.31
C TRP A 139 -11.39 6.51 -17.82
N THR A 140 -10.47 5.58 -17.53
CA THR A 140 -10.77 4.27 -16.94
C THR A 140 -10.14 4.18 -15.57
N PHE A 141 -10.93 3.80 -14.57
CA PHE A 141 -10.46 3.37 -13.26
C PHE A 141 -10.07 1.90 -13.34
N SER A 142 -8.89 1.57 -12.83
CA SER A 142 -8.39 0.20 -12.73
C SER A 142 -7.81 -0.05 -11.34
N GLN A 143 -8.10 -1.20 -10.78
CA GLN A 143 -7.56 -1.67 -9.52
C GLN A 143 -6.99 -3.07 -9.73
N ILE A 144 -5.74 -3.28 -9.33
CA ILE A 144 -5.04 -4.56 -9.45
C ILE A 144 -4.48 -4.96 -8.09
N ARG A 145 -4.67 -6.22 -7.72
CA ARG A 145 -4.12 -6.82 -6.49
C ARG A 145 -3.93 -8.32 -6.68
N GLY A 146 -2.80 -8.88 -6.23
CA GLY A 146 -2.59 -10.33 -6.05
C GLY A 146 -3.34 -11.28 -7.00
N GLY A 147 -3.20 -11.12 -8.33
CA GLY A 147 -3.83 -12.00 -9.34
C GLY A 147 -5.28 -11.64 -9.74
N SER A 148 -5.86 -10.58 -9.19
CA SER A 148 -7.18 -10.04 -9.54
C SER A 148 -7.05 -8.61 -10.08
N SER A 149 -7.88 -8.28 -11.05
CA SER A 149 -7.99 -6.93 -11.61
C SER A 149 -9.45 -6.58 -11.86
N THR A 150 -9.83 -5.35 -11.52
CA THR A 150 -11.15 -4.79 -11.83
C THR A 150 -10.95 -3.45 -12.54
N SER A 151 -11.73 -3.19 -13.58
CA SER A 151 -11.73 -1.90 -14.27
C SER A 151 -13.14 -1.43 -14.57
N SER A 152 -13.29 -0.11 -14.67
CA SER A 152 -14.58 0.54 -14.94
C SER A 152 -14.35 1.92 -15.55
N THR A 153 -15.24 2.36 -16.44
CA THR A 153 -15.22 3.72 -16.97
C THR A 153 -15.50 4.75 -15.87
N VAL A 154 -14.83 5.89 -15.93
CA VAL A 154 -15.03 7.03 -15.03
C VAL A 154 -16.01 8.02 -15.65
N SER A 155 -16.82 8.70 -14.82
CA SER A 155 -17.71 9.77 -15.28
C SER A 155 -16.93 10.91 -15.93
N GLU A 156 -17.46 11.49 -17.00
CA GLU A 156 -16.84 12.63 -17.71
C GLU A 156 -16.77 13.89 -16.82
N ASP A 157 -17.65 14.01 -15.83
CA ASP A 157 -17.73 15.14 -14.90
C ASP A 157 -16.54 15.25 -13.92
N LEU A 158 -15.67 14.23 -13.85
CA LEU A 158 -14.50 14.25 -12.98
C LEU A 158 -13.29 14.83 -13.73
N PRO A 159 -12.75 16.00 -13.34
CA PRO A 159 -11.68 16.69 -14.08
C PRO A 159 -10.31 16.02 -13.86
N LEU A 160 -10.09 14.86 -14.47
CA LEU A 160 -8.88 14.04 -14.31
C LEU A 160 -7.69 14.52 -15.14
N ASP A 161 -7.89 15.49 -16.04
CA ASP A 161 -6.79 16.08 -16.81
C ASP A 161 -5.81 16.89 -15.93
N SER A 162 -6.25 17.33 -14.74
CA SER A 162 -5.40 17.97 -13.74
C SER A 162 -5.83 17.59 -12.32
N LEU A 163 -4.92 16.95 -11.58
CA LEU A 163 -5.16 16.57 -10.17
C LEU A 163 -5.35 17.78 -9.24
N ASP A 164 -4.88 18.97 -9.63
CA ASP A 164 -5.00 20.19 -8.82
C ASP A 164 -6.46 20.64 -8.61
N GLN A 165 -7.35 20.19 -9.50
CA GLN A 165 -8.79 20.48 -9.42
C GLN A 165 -9.52 19.53 -8.46
N LEU A 166 -8.83 18.51 -7.96
CA LEU A 166 -9.39 17.48 -7.10
C LEU A 166 -8.93 17.67 -5.66
N VAL A 167 -9.69 17.08 -4.75
CA VAL A 167 -9.26 16.76 -3.39
C VAL A 167 -8.88 15.28 -3.40
N ILE A 168 -7.63 15.01 -3.01
CA ILE A 168 -7.05 13.67 -3.02
C ILE A 168 -6.67 13.33 -1.58
N GLU A 169 -7.32 12.31 -1.04
CA GLU A 169 -7.05 11.79 0.29
C GLU A 169 -6.59 10.35 0.13
N SER A 170 -5.40 10.04 0.63
CA SER A 170 -4.80 8.72 0.53
C SER A 170 -4.37 8.28 1.93
N ALA A 171 -4.59 7.01 2.27
CA ALA A 171 -4.21 6.44 3.57
C ALA A 171 -2.72 6.66 3.90
N VAL A 172 -1.88 6.69 2.87
CA VAL A 172 -0.44 6.93 2.94
C VAL A 172 -0.02 7.75 1.73
N THR A 173 0.98 8.60 1.91
CA THR A 173 1.53 9.49 0.87
C THR A 173 3.06 9.44 0.90
N ALA A 174 3.73 10.19 0.02
CA ALA A 174 5.18 10.35 0.12
C ALA A 174 5.61 11.00 1.47
N GLU A 175 4.79 11.89 2.03
CA GLU A 175 5.05 12.56 3.31
C GLU A 175 4.71 11.68 4.51
N THR A 176 3.69 10.83 4.37
CA THR A 176 3.28 9.81 5.36
C THR A 176 3.45 8.42 4.75
N PRO A 177 4.70 7.92 4.64
CA PRO A 177 5.02 6.75 3.81
C PRO A 177 4.54 5.43 4.39
N SER A 178 4.18 5.36 5.67
CA SER A 178 3.67 4.14 6.30
C SER A 178 2.72 4.43 7.45
N GLN A 179 1.66 3.65 7.56
CA GLN A 179 0.70 3.73 8.66
C GLN A 179 0.17 2.35 9.06
N SER A 180 -0.10 2.19 10.35
CA SER A 180 -0.69 0.97 10.91
C SER A 180 -2.14 1.22 11.31
N PHE A 181 -2.99 0.24 11.06
CA PHE A 181 -4.42 0.30 11.26
C PHE A 181 -4.89 -0.88 12.13
N SER A 182 -5.94 -0.68 12.91
CA SER A 182 -6.64 -1.78 13.58
C SER A 182 -7.28 -2.71 12.55
N VAL A 183 -7.58 -3.94 12.93
CA VAL A 183 -8.22 -4.91 12.02
C VAL A 183 -9.71 -4.65 11.84
N ASP A 184 -10.35 -4.03 12.81
CA ASP A 184 -11.77 -3.74 12.84
C ASP A 184 -12.15 -2.38 12.24
N GLU A 185 -11.16 -1.52 11.93
CA GLU A 185 -11.41 -0.20 11.36
C GLU A 185 -11.43 -0.23 9.82
N PRO A 186 -12.39 0.46 9.18
CA PRO A 186 -12.37 0.67 7.74
C PRO A 186 -11.25 1.62 7.35
N ILE A 187 -10.51 1.26 6.30
CA ILE A 187 -9.34 2.01 5.83
C ILE A 187 -9.71 2.66 4.49
N CYS A 188 -9.85 3.98 4.46
CA CYS A 188 -10.00 4.74 3.21
C CYS A 188 -8.65 4.75 2.48
N LEU A 189 -8.49 3.87 1.50
CA LEU A 189 -7.24 3.74 0.73
C LEU A 189 -6.98 4.98 -0.12
N LEU A 190 -8.01 5.38 -0.86
CA LEU A 190 -7.98 6.52 -1.77
C LEU A 190 -9.38 7.11 -1.91
N ARG A 191 -9.51 8.41 -1.66
CA ARG A 191 -10.67 9.23 -2.03
C ARG A 191 -10.20 10.33 -2.98
N LEU A 192 -10.87 10.40 -4.12
CA LEU A 192 -10.68 11.41 -5.15
C LEU A 192 -12.02 12.06 -5.38
N ARG A 193 -12.11 13.37 -5.21
CA ARG A 193 -13.36 14.09 -5.45
C ARG A 193 -13.13 15.47 -6.04
N SER A 194 -14.06 15.93 -6.85
CA SER A 194 -14.14 17.32 -7.28
C SER A 194 -14.37 18.23 -6.07
N ARG A 195 -13.95 19.48 -6.19
CA ARG A 195 -14.23 20.54 -5.19
C ARG A 195 -15.66 21.04 -5.27
N GLN A 196 -16.32 20.84 -6.40
CA GLN A 196 -17.70 21.27 -6.62
C GLN A 196 -18.65 20.11 -6.29
N PRO A 197 -19.66 20.32 -5.42
CA PRO A 197 -20.64 19.29 -5.11
C PRO A 197 -21.58 19.07 -6.30
N VAL A 198 -22.20 17.88 -6.34
CA VAL A 198 -23.40 17.62 -7.14
C VAL A 198 -24.56 18.38 -6.49
N GLU A 199 -25.50 18.91 -7.29
CA GLU A 199 -26.73 19.49 -6.74
C GLU A 199 -27.44 18.46 -5.85
N SER A 200 -27.60 18.79 -4.57
CA SER A 200 -28.17 17.91 -3.55
C SER A 200 -29.53 18.45 -3.10
N GLN A 201 -30.46 17.56 -2.77
CA GLN A 201 -31.74 17.95 -2.19
C GLN A 201 -31.57 18.32 -0.71
N GLU A 202 -32.37 19.26 -0.21
CA GLU A 202 -32.32 19.68 1.20
C GLU A 202 -32.49 18.47 2.14
N GLY A 203 -31.50 18.25 3.01
CA GLY A 203 -31.49 17.17 4.01
C GLY A 203 -30.69 15.92 3.62
N GLU A 204 -30.15 15.86 2.40
CA GLU A 204 -29.29 14.75 1.96
C GLU A 204 -27.80 15.02 2.23
N THR A 205 -27.01 13.93 2.28
CA THR A 205 -25.55 14.03 2.39
C THR A 205 -24.99 14.67 1.13
N THR A 206 -24.17 15.72 1.29
CA THR A 206 -23.53 16.37 0.14
C THR A 206 -22.56 15.41 -0.55
N LEU A 207 -22.75 15.23 -1.84
CA LEU A 207 -21.91 14.37 -2.68
C LEU A 207 -21.11 15.18 -3.68
N TYR A 208 -19.99 14.61 -4.12
CA TYR A 208 -19.06 15.22 -5.05
C TYR A 208 -18.76 14.25 -6.18
N PRO A 209 -18.62 14.71 -7.45
CA PRO A 209 -18.08 13.87 -8.51
C PRO A 209 -16.77 13.23 -8.05
N GLY A 210 -16.66 11.90 -8.07
CA GLY A 210 -15.49 11.25 -7.47
C GLY A 210 -15.48 9.73 -7.43
N ILE A 211 -14.42 9.22 -6.83
CA ILE A 211 -14.14 7.80 -6.62
C ILE A 211 -13.59 7.64 -5.21
N VAL A 212 -14.07 6.64 -4.49
CA VAL A 212 -13.53 6.28 -3.18
C VAL A 212 -13.31 4.77 -3.11
N THR A 213 -12.17 4.35 -2.57
CA THR A 213 -11.82 2.95 -2.38
C THR A 213 -11.49 2.71 -0.91
N TYR A 214 -12.20 1.76 -0.31
CA TYR A 214 -11.99 1.30 1.05
C TYR A 214 -11.46 -0.12 1.09
N MET A 215 -10.73 -0.43 2.15
CA MET A 215 -10.47 -1.80 2.60
C MET A 215 -11.08 -1.98 3.98
N VAL A 216 -11.81 -3.08 4.16
CA VAL A 216 -12.46 -3.45 5.42
C VAL A 216 -12.27 -4.96 5.65
N GLU A 217 -12.26 -5.38 6.91
CA GLU A 217 -12.31 -6.82 7.22
C GLU A 217 -13.65 -7.41 6.74
N SER A 218 -13.60 -8.60 6.16
CA SER A 218 -14.76 -9.33 5.65
C SER A 218 -15.91 -9.42 6.65
N ASP A 219 -15.59 -9.58 7.94
CA ASP A 219 -16.58 -9.76 9.01
C ASP A 219 -17.30 -8.46 9.37
N GLN A 220 -16.69 -7.31 9.07
CA GLN A 220 -17.25 -5.98 9.29
C GLN A 220 -18.01 -5.45 8.07
N ARG A 221 -18.13 -6.25 7.00
CA ARG A 221 -18.75 -5.83 5.74
C ARG A 221 -20.17 -5.30 5.93
N ASP A 222 -21.02 -6.04 6.63
CA ASP A 222 -22.43 -5.66 6.75
C ASP A 222 -22.59 -4.35 7.53
N ALA A 223 -21.77 -4.15 8.57
CA ALA A 223 -21.70 -2.90 9.31
C ALA A 223 -21.22 -1.74 8.41
N PHE A 224 -20.19 -1.99 7.59
CA PHE A 224 -19.67 -1.01 6.64
C PHE A 224 -20.71 -0.64 5.56
N GLU A 225 -21.46 -1.61 5.06
CA GLU A 225 -22.55 -1.38 4.10
C GLU A 225 -23.67 -0.54 4.70
N GLN A 226 -24.05 -0.79 5.96
CA GLN A 226 -25.05 0.02 6.66
C GLN A 226 -24.58 1.47 6.85
N TRP A 227 -23.32 1.66 7.23
CA TRP A 227 -22.72 2.99 7.36
C TRP A 227 -22.67 3.72 6.01
N ALA A 228 -22.23 3.05 4.95
CA ALA A 228 -22.22 3.60 3.59
C ALA A 228 -23.61 3.92 3.03
N GLN A 229 -24.68 3.39 3.62
CA GLN A 229 -26.06 3.72 3.30
C GLN A 229 -26.66 4.81 4.21
N GLY A 230 -25.87 5.40 5.11
CA GLY A 230 -26.35 6.38 6.09
C GLY A 230 -27.31 5.81 7.13
N LYS A 231 -27.37 4.47 7.28
CA LYS A 231 -28.23 3.79 8.27
C LYS A 231 -27.61 3.75 9.67
N THR A 232 -26.31 4.00 9.75
CA THR A 232 -25.53 4.07 10.99
C THR A 232 -24.63 5.29 10.89
N ASP A 233 -24.58 6.11 11.94
CA ASP A 233 -23.86 7.38 11.88
C ASP A 233 -22.33 7.21 11.85
N ARG A 234 -21.78 6.10 12.39
CA ARG A 234 -20.33 5.90 12.54
C ARG A 234 -19.93 4.43 12.57
N MET A 235 -18.96 4.06 11.74
CA MET A 235 -17.85 3.20 12.16
C MET A 235 -16.64 4.11 12.42
N PRO A 236 -15.74 3.81 13.37
CA PRO A 236 -14.56 4.64 13.60
C PRO A 236 -13.67 4.62 12.34
N GLU A 237 -13.83 5.63 11.49
CA GLU A 237 -12.92 5.95 10.40
C GLU A 237 -11.75 6.75 10.98
N VAL A 238 -10.51 6.44 10.59
CA VAL A 238 -9.36 7.27 10.95
C VAL A 238 -9.45 8.58 10.18
N GLN A 239 -10.06 9.60 10.79
CA GLN A 239 -9.93 10.99 10.36
C GLN A 239 -8.59 11.55 10.88
N ARG A 240 -7.82 12.17 9.99
CA ARG A 240 -6.76 13.12 10.37
C ARG A 240 -6.92 14.39 9.55
#